data_AF-A0A1W1X771-F1
#
_entry.id   AF-A0A1W1X771-F1
#
_cell.length_a   1.000
_cell.length_b   1.000
_cell.length_c   1.000
_cell.angle_alpha   90.00
_cell.angle_beta   90.00
_cell.angle_gamma   90.00
#
_symmetry.space_group_name_H-M   'P 1'
#
loop_
_entity.id
_entity.type
_entity.pdbx_description
1 polymer ?
#
loop_
_entity_poly.entity_id
_entity_poly.type
_entity_poly.pdbx_seq_one_letter_code
_entity_poly.pdbx_strand_id
1 'polypeptide(L)'
;MVTWKEEIFRAFLLAFGTGQIIANASYLLKKNGINLARRQHQELPNYASDKMMKIKVACMFLAGVMFFMVSSISYIFHSYFSLAILVSLILFSIYAISEAIYYKYWKTTGFAVVSVILLGVYAII
;
A
#
# COMPACT_ATOMS: atom_id res chain seq x y z
N MET A 1 -1.18 -23.12 15.03
CA MET A 1 -2.32 -23.27 14.10
C MET A 1 -2.79 -21.87 13.78
N VAL A 2 -2.89 -21.50 12.51
CA VAL A 2 -3.23 -20.14 12.12
C VAL A 2 -4.73 -19.92 12.34
N THR A 3 -5.09 -18.82 12.98
CA THR A 3 -6.48 -18.47 13.28
C THR A 3 -7.17 -17.92 12.03
N TRP A 4 -8.50 -17.95 12.01
CA TRP A 4 -9.27 -17.36 10.91
C TRP A 4 -8.98 -15.87 10.69
N LYS A 5 -8.68 -15.12 11.76
CA LYS A 5 -8.36 -13.69 11.66
C LYS A 5 -7.04 -13.47 10.91
N GLU A 6 -6.02 -14.23 11.28
CA GLU A 6 -4.70 -14.21 10.63
C GLU A 6 -4.80 -14.63 9.16
N GLU A 7 -5.66 -15.60 8.85
CA GLU A 7 -5.92 -16.07 7.48
C GLU A 7 -6.58 -15.02 6.60
N ILE A 8 -7.60 -14.36 7.11
CA ILE A 8 -8.23 -13.23 6.42
C ILE A 8 -7.20 -12.13 6.18
N PHE A 9 -6.36 -11.83 7.17
CA PHE A 9 -5.41 -10.74 7.08
C PHE A 9 -4.30 -11.00 6.06
N ARG A 10 -3.68 -12.19 6.07
CA ARG A 10 -2.67 -12.54 5.06
C ARG A 10 -3.28 -12.65 3.65
N ALA A 11 -4.53 -13.11 3.53
CA ALA A 11 -5.23 -13.12 2.24
C ALA A 11 -5.47 -11.69 1.72
N PHE A 12 -5.94 -10.80 2.59
CA PHE A 12 -6.15 -9.39 2.27
C PHE A 12 -4.86 -8.72 1.81
N LEU A 13 -3.77 -8.87 2.55
CA LEU A 13 -2.47 -8.29 2.18
C LEU A 13 -1.92 -8.85 0.88
N LEU A 14 -2.10 -10.15 0.61
CA LEU A 14 -1.72 -10.75 -0.65
C LEU A 14 -2.50 -10.13 -1.83
N ALA A 15 -3.83 -10.05 -1.71
CA ALA A 15 -4.69 -9.49 -2.74
C ALA A 15 -4.40 -7.99 -2.96
N PHE A 16 -4.31 -7.22 -1.88
CA PHE A 16 -3.98 -5.80 -1.93
C PHE A 16 -2.59 -5.57 -2.54
N GLY A 17 -1.58 -6.32 -2.08
CA GLY A 17 -0.22 -6.26 -2.62
C GLY A 17 -0.18 -6.56 -4.12
N THR A 18 -0.87 -7.61 -4.56
CA THR A 18 -1.00 -7.98 -5.98
C THR A 18 -1.64 -6.86 -6.79
N GLY A 19 -2.74 -6.28 -6.30
CA GLY A 19 -3.42 -5.17 -6.96
C GLY A 19 -2.52 -3.94 -7.12
N GLN A 20 -1.76 -3.60 -6.08
CA GLN A 20 -0.79 -2.49 -6.13
C GLN A 20 0.34 -2.77 -7.12
N ILE A 21 0.87 -4.00 -7.18
CA ILE A 21 1.91 -4.38 -8.14
C ILE A 21 1.39 -4.18 -9.56
N ILE A 22 0.25 -4.81 -9.91
CA ILE A 22 -0.29 -4.79 -11.27
C ILE A 22 -0.62 -3.37 -11.72
N ALA A 23 -1.36 -2.62 -10.89
CA ALA A 23 -1.78 -1.26 -11.23
C ALA A 23 -0.57 -0.33 -11.43
N ASN A 24 0.34 -0.30 -10.46
CA ASN A 24 1.47 0.64 -10.49
C ASN A 24 2.54 0.22 -11.50
N ALA A 25 2.76 -1.08 -11.74
CA ALA A 25 3.62 -1.54 -12.84
C ALA A 25 3.06 -1.08 -14.20
N SER A 26 1.75 -1.22 -14.42
CA SER A 26 1.10 -0.73 -15.64
C SER A 26 1.31 0.78 -15.83
N TYR A 27 1.30 1.56 -14.75
CA TYR A 27 1.58 3.01 -14.81
C TYR A 27 3.03 3.36 -15.11
N LEU A 28 3.99 2.57 -14.64
CA LEU A 28 5.41 2.80 -14.92
C LEU A 28 5.81 2.38 -16.33
N LEU A 29 5.15 1.37 -16.90
CA LEU A 29 5.51 0.78 -18.20
C LEU A 29 4.80 1.43 -19.40
N LYS A 30 3.57 1.95 -19.22
CA LYS A 30 2.81 2.55 -20.32
C LYS A 30 3.31 3.97 -20.65
N LYS A 31 3.35 4.30 -21.95
CA LYS A 31 3.73 5.65 -22.46
C LYS A 31 2.87 6.78 -21.86
N ASN A 32 1.58 6.53 -21.65
CA ASN A 32 0.64 7.47 -21.00
C ASN A 32 0.31 7.06 -19.54
N GLY A 33 1.15 6.21 -18.93
CA GLY A 33 0.86 5.59 -17.65
C GLY A 33 0.73 6.59 -16.49
N ILE A 34 1.51 7.67 -16.49
CA ILE A 34 1.42 8.73 -15.48
C ILE A 34 0.09 9.51 -15.58
N ASN A 35 -0.43 9.72 -16.79
CA ASN A 35 -1.73 10.33 -16.99
C ASN A 35 -2.87 9.43 -16.48
N LEU A 36 -2.74 8.11 -16.67
CA LEU A 36 -3.68 7.14 -16.08
C LEU A 36 -3.57 7.11 -14.55
N ALA A 37 -2.34 7.15 -14.02
CA ALA A 37 -2.08 7.23 -12.58
C ALA A 37 -2.74 8.47 -11.97
N ARG A 38 -2.67 9.64 -12.61
CA ARG A 38 -3.38 10.86 -12.16
C ARG A 38 -4.90 10.70 -12.05
N ARG A 39 -5.50 9.91 -12.95
CA ARG A 39 -6.96 9.67 -12.92
C ARG A 39 -7.37 8.77 -11.76
N GLN A 40 -6.54 7.78 -11.42
CA GLN A 40 -6.79 6.86 -10.30
C GLN A 40 -6.35 7.45 -8.96
N HIS A 41 -5.11 7.93 -8.87
CA HIS A 41 -4.50 8.55 -7.69
C HIS A 41 -4.92 10.02 -7.55
N GLN A 42 -6.23 10.25 -7.43
CA GLN A 42 -6.77 11.60 -7.18
C GLN A 42 -6.43 12.14 -5.79
N GLU A 43 -5.72 11.35 -4.99
CA GLU A 43 -5.15 11.76 -3.71
C GLU A 43 -4.09 12.84 -3.89
N LEU A 44 -3.36 12.86 -5.00
CA LEU A 44 -2.42 13.95 -5.26
C LEU A 44 -3.15 15.19 -5.76
N PRO A 45 -2.78 16.40 -5.29
CA PRO A 45 -3.36 17.63 -5.79
C PRO A 45 -2.99 17.85 -7.27
N ASN A 46 -3.89 18.49 -8.03
CA ASN A 46 -3.72 18.69 -9.48
C ASN A 46 -2.43 19.45 -9.85
N TYR A 47 -1.92 20.30 -8.95
CA TYR A 47 -0.67 21.04 -9.14
C TYR A 47 0.60 20.20 -8.92
N ALA A 48 0.50 18.97 -8.41
CA ALA A 48 1.66 18.10 -8.24
C ALA A 48 2.28 17.79 -9.62
N SER A 49 3.61 17.77 -9.71
CA SER A 49 4.32 17.49 -10.97
C SER A 49 4.21 16.02 -11.39
N ASP A 50 4.43 15.72 -12.68
CA ASP A 50 4.48 14.34 -13.17
C ASP A 50 5.60 13.53 -12.52
N LYS A 51 6.71 14.19 -12.16
CA LYS A 51 7.80 13.57 -11.40
C LYS A 51 7.32 13.11 -10.03
N MET A 52 6.55 13.93 -9.32
CA MET A 52 5.97 13.59 -8.02
C MET A 52 4.98 12.42 -8.13
N MET A 53 4.13 12.42 -9.16
CA MET A 53 3.23 11.30 -9.45
C MET A 53 4.02 10.01 -9.71
N LYS A 54 5.10 10.07 -10.49
CA LYS A 54 5.94 8.90 -10.78
C LYS A 54 6.59 8.34 -9.51
N ILE A 55 7.03 9.21 -8.58
CA ILE A 55 7.56 8.80 -7.28
C ILE A 55 6.48 8.09 -6.46
N LYS A 56 5.27 8.66 -6.35
CA LYS A 56 4.14 8.01 -5.65
C LYS A 56 3.86 6.62 -6.22
N VAL A 57 3.74 6.51 -7.54
CA VAL A 57 3.49 5.22 -8.22
C VAL A 57 4.60 4.21 -7.90
N ALA A 58 5.86 4.63 -7.90
CA ALA A 58 6.97 3.77 -7.52
C ALA A 58 6.91 3.34 -6.04
N CYS A 59 6.59 4.25 -5.12
CA CYS A 59 6.42 3.91 -3.70
C CYS A 59 5.25 2.94 -3.48
N MET A 60 4.10 3.16 -4.12
CA MET A 60 2.94 2.27 -4.05
C MET A 60 3.22 0.90 -4.66
N PHE A 61 4.00 0.85 -5.75
CA PHE A 61 4.49 -0.40 -6.32
C PHE A 61 5.35 -1.18 -5.30
N LEU A 62 6.32 -0.51 -4.66
CA LEU A 62 7.20 -1.12 -3.66
C LEU A 62 6.43 -1.59 -2.42
N ALA A 63 5.46 -0.81 -1.93
CA ALA A 63 4.57 -1.23 -0.86
C ALA A 63 3.76 -2.48 -1.26
N GLY A 64 3.29 -2.53 -2.51
CA GLY A 64 2.63 -3.71 -3.08
C GLY A 64 3.52 -4.95 -3.06
N VAL A 65 4.77 -4.83 -3.52
CA VAL A 65 5.77 -5.90 -3.49
C VAL A 65 6.00 -6.37 -2.05
N MET A 66 6.15 -5.46 -1.10
CA MET A 66 6.35 -5.80 0.31
C MET A 66 5.18 -6.63 0.86
N PHE A 67 3.94 -6.19 0.69
CA PHE A 67 2.76 -6.93 1.17
C PHE A 67 2.59 -8.29 0.48
N PHE A 68 2.86 -8.34 -0.83
CA PHE A 68 2.82 -9.58 -1.59
C PHE A 68 3.84 -10.60 -1.07
N MET A 69 5.09 -10.16 -0.87
CA MET A 69 6.18 -11.03 -0.41
C MET A 69 5.92 -11.57 0.99
N VAL A 70 5.60 -10.71 1.96
CA VAL A 70 5.35 -11.13 3.35
C VAL A 70 4.17 -12.11 3.41
N SER A 71 3.10 -11.86 2.66
CA SER A 71 1.93 -12.73 2.64
C SER A 71 2.21 -14.06 1.92
N SER A 72 2.94 -14.03 0.80
CA SER A 72 3.32 -15.25 0.07
C SER A 72 4.21 -16.16 0.91
N ILE A 73 5.21 -15.58 1.60
CA ILE A 73 6.06 -16.33 2.54
C ILE A 73 5.19 -16.95 3.66
N SER A 74 4.25 -16.20 4.22
CA SER A 74 3.30 -16.71 5.21
C SER A 74 2.49 -17.92 4.71
N TYR A 75 2.03 -17.90 3.45
CA TYR A 75 1.35 -19.03 2.82
C TYR A 75 2.28 -20.23 2.57
N ILE A 76 3.47 -20.00 2.02
CA ILE A 76 4.42 -21.06 1.65
C ILE A 76 4.90 -21.84 2.89
N PHE A 77 5.18 -21.15 3.99
CA PHE A 77 5.63 -21.77 5.23
C PHE A 77 4.48 -22.21 6.16
N HIS A 78 3.23 -22.04 5.73
CA HIS A 78 2.04 -22.32 6.53
C HIS A 78 2.08 -21.72 7.95
N SER A 79 2.79 -20.59 8.10
CA SER A 79 3.14 -19.99 9.38
C SER A 79 2.86 -18.49 9.34
N TYR A 80 2.20 -17.97 10.38
CA TYR A 80 1.83 -16.57 10.43
C TYR A 80 2.98 -15.70 10.93
N PHE A 81 3.61 -14.93 10.03
CA PHE A 81 4.72 -14.02 10.36
C PHE A 81 4.21 -12.68 10.88
N SER A 82 3.66 -12.69 12.10
CA SER A 82 3.02 -11.52 12.71
C SER A 82 3.91 -10.28 12.74
N LEU A 83 5.20 -10.44 13.08
CA LEU A 83 6.16 -9.34 13.13
C LEU A 83 6.45 -8.74 11.75
N ALA A 84 6.64 -9.58 10.71
CA ALA A 84 6.89 -9.09 9.35
C ALA A 84 5.68 -8.33 8.79
N ILE A 85 4.47 -8.84 9.08
CA ILE A 85 3.22 -8.19 8.72
C ILE A 85 3.10 -6.85 9.46
N LEU A 86 3.35 -6.81 10.77
CA LEU A 86 3.31 -5.59 11.58
C LEU A 86 4.24 -4.51 11.01
N VAL A 87 5.50 -4.88 10.78
CA VAL A 87 6.51 -3.96 10.24
C VAL A 87 6.09 -3.43 8.87
N SER A 88 5.54 -4.28 8.00
CA SER A 88 5.07 -3.85 6.68
C SER A 88 3.93 -2.81 6.77
N LEU A 89 3.00 -2.99 7.72
CA LEU A 89 1.91 -2.03 7.95
C LEU A 89 2.41 -0.71 8.55
N ILE A 90 3.39 -0.76 9.46
CA ILE A 90 4.02 0.43 10.04
C ILE A 90 4.68 1.24 8.93
N LEU A 91 5.50 0.60 8.08
CA LEU A 91 6.17 1.27 6.96
C LEU A 91 5.17 1.89 5.99
N PHE A 92 4.09 1.17 5.66
CA PHE A 92 3.02 1.69 4.81
C PHE A 92 2.28 2.87 5.45
N SER A 93 2.04 2.83 6.76
CA SER A 93 1.40 3.93 7.50
C SER A 93 2.28 5.17 7.54
N ILE A 94 3.59 5.01 7.82
CA ILE A 94 4.57 6.10 7.79
C ILE A 94 4.60 6.76 6.40
N TYR A 95 4.60 5.96 5.34
CA TYR A 95 4.52 6.45 3.97
C TYR A 95 3.25 7.30 3.74
N ALA A 96 2.09 6.78 4.10
CA ALA A 96 0.81 7.46 3.90
C ALA A 96 0.72 8.78 4.69
N ILE A 97 1.19 8.77 5.94
CA ILE A 97 1.28 9.98 6.79
C ILE A 97 2.24 11.00 6.17
N SER A 98 3.38 10.56 5.64
CA SER A 98 4.34 11.44 4.98
C SER A 98 3.74 12.11 3.74
N GLU A 99 2.97 11.37 2.93
CA GLU A 99 2.20 11.96 1.81
C GLU A 99 1.16 12.98 2.31
N ALA A 100 0.43 12.66 3.38
CA ALA A 100 -0.57 13.58 3.95
C ALA A 100 0.06 14.89 4.42
N ILE A 101 1.18 14.81 5.16
CA ILE A 101 1.90 15.99 5.66
C ILE A 101 2.50 16.81 4.51
N TYR A 102 3.06 16.14 3.50
CA TYR A 102 3.73 16.81 2.39
C TYR A 102 2.75 17.57 1.48
N TYR A 103 1.66 16.93 1.06
CA TYR A 103 0.71 17.54 0.13
C TYR A 103 -0.36 18.39 0.82
N LYS A 104 -0.58 18.21 2.13
CA LYS A 104 -1.60 18.91 2.93
C LYS A 104 -2.97 18.95 2.24
N TYR A 105 -3.34 17.85 1.58
CA TYR A 105 -4.54 17.76 0.77
C TYR A 105 -5.51 16.78 1.41
N TRP A 106 -6.79 17.15 1.47
CA TRP A 106 -7.77 16.39 2.25
C TRP A 106 -7.90 14.92 1.82
N LYS A 107 -7.70 14.61 0.52
CA LYS A 107 -7.71 13.23 0.03
C LYS A 107 -6.46 12.43 0.43
N THR A 108 -5.27 13.05 0.50
CA THR A 108 -4.09 12.36 1.06
C THR A 108 -4.25 12.11 2.56
N THR A 109 -4.88 13.02 3.29
CA THR A 109 -5.23 12.82 4.70
C THR A 109 -6.19 11.66 4.89
N GLY A 110 -7.21 11.53 4.04
CA GLY A 110 -8.12 10.38 4.06
C GLY A 110 -7.40 9.04 3.89
N PHE A 111 -6.48 8.95 2.94
CA PHE A 111 -5.65 7.76 2.72
C PHE A 111 -4.78 7.42 3.94
N ALA A 112 -4.17 8.43 4.59
CA ALA A 112 -3.40 8.24 5.82
C ALA A 112 -4.26 7.77 7.01
N VAL A 113 -5.49 8.28 7.14
CA VAL A 113 -6.42 7.81 8.18
C VAL A 113 -6.76 6.33 7.98
N VAL A 114 -7.04 5.91 6.74
CA VAL A 114 -7.34 4.51 6.43
C VAL A 114 -6.15 3.60 6.74
N SER A 115 -4.92 4.01 6.41
CA SER A 115 -3.73 3.19 6.72
C SER A 115 -3.49 3.04 8.22
N VAL A 116 -3.69 4.11 9.00
CA VAL A 116 -3.59 4.07 10.47
C VAL A 116 -4.69 3.20 11.08
N ILE A 117 -5.92 3.28 10.58
CA ILE A 117 -7.02 2.39 11.01
C ILE A 117 -6.66 0.93 10.74
N LEU A 118 -6.13 0.62 9.54
CA LEU A 118 -5.70 -0.74 9.20
C LEU A 118 -4.61 -1.26 10.16
N LEU A 119 -3.63 -0.42 10.50
CA LEU A 119 -2.61 -0.76 11.49
C LEU A 119 -3.22 -0.97 12.89
N GLY A 120 -4.15 -0.10 13.30
CA GLY A 120 -4.83 -0.21 14.59
C GLY A 120 -5.69 -1.47 14.72
N VAL A 121 -6.46 -1.80 13.67
CA VAL A 121 -7.24 -3.06 13.59
C VAL A 121 -6.31 -4.25 13.71
N TYR A 122 -5.18 -4.24 13.01
CA TYR A 122 -4.20 -5.32 13.10
C TYR A 122 -3.59 -5.47 14.49
N ALA A 123 -3.27 -4.37 15.18
CA ALA A 123 -2.66 -4.39 16.51
C ALA A 123 -3.57 -4.95 17.62
N ILE A 124 -4.88 -5.04 17.36
CA ILE A 124 -5.90 -5.54 18.30
C ILE A 124 -6.25 -7.01 18.00
N ILE A 125 -5.88 -7.53 16.84
CA ILE A 125 -6.13 -8.92 16.41
C ILE A 125 -5.08 -9.85 17.01
#